data_AF-A0A7K0EEQ3-F1
#
_entry.id   AF-A0A7K0EEQ3-F1
#
_cell.length_a   1.000
_cell.length_b   1.000
_cell.length_c   1.000
_cell.angle_alpha   90.00
_cell.angle_beta   90.00
_cell.angle_gamma   90.00
#
_symmetry.space_group_name_H-M   'P 1'
#
loop_
_entity.id
_entity.type
_entity.pdbx_description
1 polymer ?
#
loop_
_entity_poly.entity_id
_entity_poly.type
_entity_poly.pdbx_seq_one_letter_code
_entity_poly.pdbx_strand_id
1 'polypeptide(L)'
;MKKLNGIRFTRWILGFLMSWISVSASAQAPPTSGLVSLLRQFDDRFKTVTGASQTFEQTLQVDPARPYLLTIVRKETDKKGKTAVHTFRFNLADIDPASVQYEVKKDLIAVGLKTKQQAAYISIRQDDESQTNGNRIQLYASDVDKARLLVDLFRQAQPLSEKCFEADAHFPDNFEGLLTWIQSNLDQETTGAEPCRQSLERQADNPLVMQLLRVEEARNGKPEEGLYRFNLADFDPQKVTISAKSKSVQVVLESKESFVRLRKNGVWANTVSSVEIDCKSAYKAQLLKLAWQKWVHLAQKQLAEQQARFVQYQSLPEALQRLAGAVRPIESFQQELKPACQATLVQRETGGRPKEETYQFQWADMDARSATLKTQGRQFVLKLETASKNKWISYFQNGERGNYGNKLELLAADIETIRFVPALLEKLVAGCKNTMATTPPKGGMEWVAAKVSAAGGEETTGRQVLEPAGNRCQWTYKNRSGGKKNTELKYDLKLSDLDPQAVQMTVSGREVLLDLPTSGKEKIIKGWKDGQPSNYVGQISLAFPDLETARTSVQLFQQAITGCKNQ
;
A
#
# COMPACT_ATOMS: atom_id res chain seq x y z
N MET A 1 -2.57 12.12 65.43
CA MET A 1 -1.73 12.83 66.42
C MET A 1 -0.35 12.16 66.50
N LYS A 2 0.70 12.78 65.94
CA LYS A 2 2.05 12.97 66.52
C LYS A 2 2.99 13.53 65.44
N LYS A 3 3.88 14.40 65.90
CA LYS A 3 4.63 15.45 65.20
C LYS A 3 5.93 14.98 64.53
N LEU A 4 6.27 15.72 63.45
CA LEU A 4 7.56 16.33 63.04
C LEU A 4 8.91 15.64 63.32
N ASN A 5 9.73 15.58 62.25
CA ASN A 5 11.10 16.13 62.10
C ASN A 5 11.45 16.03 60.59
N GLY A 6 12.03 16.99 59.85
CA GLY A 6 12.81 18.17 60.21
C GLY A 6 14.24 18.03 59.67
N ILE A 7 14.49 18.29 58.38
CA ILE A 7 15.85 18.42 57.83
C ILE A 7 15.95 19.66 56.94
N ARG A 8 16.81 20.59 57.36
CA ARG A 8 17.23 21.80 56.67
C ARG A 8 18.35 21.45 55.67
N PHE A 9 18.32 22.03 54.48
CA PHE A 9 19.52 22.15 53.64
C PHE A 9 19.71 23.59 53.15
N THR A 10 20.97 23.96 53.13
CA THR A 10 21.51 25.32 53.27
C THR A 10 21.66 26.00 51.92
N ARG A 11 21.42 27.32 51.91
CA ARG A 11 21.67 28.27 50.81
C ARG A 11 23.14 28.24 50.35
N TRP A 12 23.36 28.16 49.05
CA TRP A 12 24.54 28.72 48.39
C TRP A 12 24.07 29.68 47.28
N ILE A 13 24.51 30.93 47.39
CA ILE A 13 24.29 32.02 46.45
C ILE A 13 25.53 32.07 45.55
N LEU A 14 25.37 31.87 44.24
CA LEU A 14 26.36 32.26 43.25
C LEU A 14 25.65 33.11 42.19
N GLY A 15 25.98 34.40 42.17
CA GLY A 15 25.46 35.36 41.21
C GLY A 15 26.09 35.15 39.84
N PHE A 16 25.25 34.96 38.83
CA PHE A 16 25.60 35.10 37.42
C PHE A 16 24.83 36.31 36.87
N LEU A 17 25.56 37.38 36.54
CA LEU A 17 25.04 38.49 35.75
C LEU A 17 24.72 37.96 34.34
N MET A 18 23.43 37.79 34.02
CA MET A 18 22.98 37.71 32.63
C MET A 18 22.67 39.12 32.15
N SER A 19 23.52 39.62 31.25
CA SER A 19 23.26 40.79 30.43
C SER A 19 22.06 40.48 29.51
N TRP A 20 20.92 41.12 29.76
CA TRP A 20 19.76 41.10 28.86
C TRP A 20 20.10 41.91 27.61
N ILE A 21 20.37 41.23 26.51
CA ILE A 21 20.31 41.83 25.18
C ILE A 21 18.82 41.89 24.81
N SER A 22 18.23 43.08 24.94
CA SER A 22 16.91 43.37 24.37
C SER A 22 17.02 43.33 22.85
N VAL A 23 16.72 42.17 22.25
CA VAL A 23 16.43 42.10 20.82
C VAL A 23 15.07 42.78 20.63
N SER A 24 15.10 44.02 20.17
CA SER A 24 13.93 44.72 19.67
C SER A 24 13.41 43.96 18.45
N ALA A 25 12.47 43.04 18.66
CA ALA A 25 11.67 42.48 17.59
C ALA A 25 10.85 43.64 17.00
N SER A 26 11.31 44.20 15.88
CA SER A 26 10.51 45.09 15.07
C SER A 26 9.28 44.32 14.61
N ALA A 27 8.13 44.62 15.23
CA ALA A 27 6.84 44.05 14.88
C ALA A 27 6.52 44.43 13.43
N GLN A 28 6.82 43.53 12.48
CA GLN A 28 6.35 43.65 11.12
C GLN A 28 4.82 43.64 11.16
N ALA A 29 4.19 44.61 10.49
CA ALA A 29 2.73 44.66 10.39
C ALA A 29 2.20 43.30 9.87
N PRO A 30 1.07 42.80 10.39
CA PRO A 30 0.55 41.51 9.96
C PRO A 30 0.35 41.50 8.43
N PRO A 31 0.69 40.39 7.74
CA PRO A 31 0.66 40.32 6.27
C PRO A 31 -0.69 40.75 5.67
N THR A 32 -1.77 40.57 6.43
CA THR A 32 -3.13 41.02 6.12
C THR A 32 -3.25 42.51 5.85
N SER A 33 -2.58 43.38 6.62
CA SER A 33 -2.68 44.84 6.42
C SER A 33 -1.98 45.28 5.14
N GLY A 34 -0.85 44.64 4.80
CA GLY A 34 -0.13 44.88 3.55
C GLY A 34 -0.97 44.49 2.33
N LEU A 35 -1.60 43.30 2.37
CA LEU A 35 -2.46 42.83 1.28
C LEU A 35 -3.67 43.75 1.07
N VAL A 36 -4.39 44.10 2.14
CA VAL A 36 -5.57 44.98 2.05
C VAL A 36 -5.19 46.36 1.50
N SER A 37 -4.06 46.92 1.94
CA SER A 37 -3.57 48.21 1.43
C SER A 37 -3.27 48.16 -0.08
N LEU A 38 -2.77 47.03 -0.58
CA LEU A 38 -2.48 46.85 -1.99
C LEU A 38 -3.76 46.63 -2.80
N LEU A 39 -4.71 45.85 -2.28
CA LEU A 39 -6.00 45.59 -2.92
C LEU A 39 -6.86 46.85 -3.08
N ARG A 40 -6.78 47.81 -2.15
CA ARG A 40 -7.46 49.11 -2.29
C ARG A 40 -6.96 49.93 -3.48
N GLN A 41 -5.73 49.71 -3.95
CA GLN A 41 -5.19 50.43 -5.10
C GLN A 41 -5.83 50.00 -6.43
N PHE A 42 -6.60 48.91 -6.44
CA PHE A 42 -7.28 48.43 -7.64
C PHE A 42 -8.54 49.25 -7.97
N ASP A 43 -9.23 49.83 -6.99
CA ASP A 43 -10.51 50.52 -7.19
C ASP A 43 -10.39 51.68 -8.20
N ASP A 44 -9.30 52.46 -8.12
CA ASP A 44 -9.02 53.55 -9.06
C ASP A 44 -8.61 53.08 -10.46
N ARG A 45 -8.38 51.79 -10.65
CA ARG A 45 -7.80 51.19 -11.87
C ARG A 45 -8.83 50.35 -12.63
N PHE A 46 -9.85 49.83 -11.95
CA PHE A 46 -11.03 49.22 -12.56
C PHE A 46 -12.03 50.29 -13.02
N LYS A 47 -11.69 50.97 -14.13
CA LYS A 47 -12.60 51.90 -14.81
C LYS A 47 -13.34 51.20 -15.95
N THR A 48 -14.42 51.83 -16.41
CA THR A 48 -15.10 51.43 -17.65
C THR A 48 -14.12 51.50 -18.83
N VAL A 49 -13.98 50.41 -19.57
CA VAL A 49 -13.15 50.33 -20.78
C VAL A 49 -14.05 50.18 -21.99
N THR A 50 -13.99 51.15 -22.90
CA THR A 50 -14.78 51.14 -24.14
C THR A 50 -13.90 50.72 -25.31
N GLY A 51 -14.20 49.56 -25.87
CA GLY A 51 -13.66 49.12 -27.15
C GLY A 51 -14.56 49.50 -28.32
N ALA A 52 -14.08 49.22 -29.53
CA ALA A 52 -14.75 49.41 -30.80
C ALA A 52 -16.04 48.61 -30.92
N SER A 53 -16.19 47.47 -30.22
CA SER A 53 -17.39 46.62 -30.26
C SER A 53 -18.12 46.43 -28.95
N GLN A 54 -17.45 46.62 -27.82
CA GLN A 54 -17.97 46.28 -26.50
C GLN A 54 -17.46 47.26 -25.45
N THR A 55 -18.26 47.47 -24.41
CA THR A 55 -17.87 48.23 -23.21
C THR A 55 -17.81 47.28 -22.02
N PHE A 56 -16.76 47.41 -21.21
CA PHE A 56 -16.52 46.56 -20.05
C PHE A 56 -16.53 47.40 -18.77
N GLU A 57 -17.48 47.12 -17.88
CA GLU A 57 -17.53 47.60 -16.51
C GLU A 57 -16.98 46.50 -15.59
N GLN A 58 -16.03 46.83 -14.72
CA GLN A 58 -15.33 45.83 -13.90
C GLN A 58 -15.27 46.33 -12.46
N THR A 59 -15.48 45.45 -11.49
CA THR A 59 -15.33 45.76 -10.07
C THR A 59 -14.61 44.62 -9.38
N LEU A 60 -13.77 44.97 -8.40
CA LEU A 60 -13.12 44.02 -7.51
C LEU A 60 -13.79 44.10 -6.13
N GLN A 61 -14.19 42.95 -5.59
CA GLN A 61 -14.73 42.82 -4.25
C GLN A 61 -13.78 41.92 -3.44
N VAL A 62 -13.41 42.39 -2.26
CA VAL A 62 -12.52 41.70 -1.33
C VAL A 62 -13.36 41.14 -0.20
N ASP A 63 -13.19 39.84 0.13
CA ASP A 63 -13.79 39.28 1.35
C ASP A 63 -13.08 39.89 2.57
N PRO A 64 -13.77 40.64 3.44
CA PRO A 64 -13.14 41.36 4.55
C PRO A 64 -12.56 40.42 5.61
N ALA A 65 -13.10 39.21 5.76
CA ALA A 65 -12.57 38.21 6.67
C ALA A 65 -11.36 37.48 6.05
N ARG A 66 -11.32 37.37 4.71
CA ARG A 66 -10.30 36.65 3.95
C ARG A 66 -9.87 37.46 2.75
N PRO A 67 -8.98 38.46 2.91
CA PRO A 67 -8.67 39.42 1.85
C PRO A 67 -7.99 38.80 0.63
N TYR A 68 -7.48 37.57 0.76
CA TYR A 68 -6.95 36.77 -0.35
C TYR A 68 -8.05 36.15 -1.23
N LEU A 69 -9.31 36.11 -0.78
CA LEU A 69 -10.45 35.62 -1.55
C LEU A 69 -11.13 36.80 -2.27
N LEU A 70 -11.04 36.79 -3.60
CA LEU A 70 -11.47 37.89 -4.44
C LEU A 70 -12.69 37.49 -5.27
N THR A 71 -13.58 38.46 -5.50
CA THR A 71 -14.65 38.36 -6.49
C THR A 71 -14.51 39.50 -7.48
N ILE A 72 -14.39 39.19 -8.77
CA ILE A 72 -14.41 40.17 -9.85
C ILE A 72 -15.73 40.05 -10.58
N VAL A 73 -16.47 41.15 -10.67
CA VAL A 73 -17.68 41.25 -11.49
C VAL A 73 -17.34 42.07 -12.73
N ARG A 74 -17.49 41.47 -13.90
CA ARG A 74 -17.28 42.10 -15.21
C ARG A 74 -18.58 42.09 -16.00
N LYS A 75 -19.16 43.27 -16.23
CA LYS A 75 -20.31 43.47 -17.10
C LYS A 75 -19.84 43.92 -18.48
N GLU A 76 -20.17 43.14 -19.49
CA GLU A 76 -19.86 43.36 -20.89
C GLU A 76 -21.12 43.85 -21.61
N THR A 77 -21.04 44.97 -22.33
CA THR A 77 -22.16 45.55 -23.08
C THR A 77 -21.77 45.66 -24.55
N ASP A 78 -22.51 45.02 -25.45
CA ASP A 78 -22.24 45.07 -26.89
C ASP A 78 -22.76 46.37 -27.55
N LYS A 79 -22.45 46.57 -28.85
CA LYS A 79 -22.96 47.72 -29.63
C LYS A 79 -24.48 47.86 -29.66
N LYS A 80 -25.21 46.77 -29.42
CA LYS A 80 -26.67 46.72 -29.43
C LYS A 80 -27.26 46.96 -28.04
N GLY A 81 -26.42 47.21 -27.03
CA GLY A 81 -26.82 47.39 -25.64
C GLY A 81 -27.13 46.09 -24.91
N LYS A 82 -26.87 44.91 -25.49
CA LYS A 82 -27.04 43.63 -24.79
C LYS A 82 -25.92 43.45 -23.77
N THR A 83 -26.29 43.10 -22.54
CA THR A 83 -25.36 42.92 -21.43
C THR A 83 -25.14 41.44 -21.11
N ALA A 84 -23.92 41.09 -20.73
CA ALA A 84 -23.57 39.82 -20.09
C ALA A 84 -22.72 40.11 -18.85
N VAL A 85 -23.05 39.49 -17.71
CA VAL A 85 -22.35 39.68 -16.44
C VAL A 85 -21.56 38.42 -16.11
N HIS A 86 -20.25 38.56 -16.01
CA HIS A 86 -19.36 37.50 -15.56
C HIS A 86 -18.91 37.76 -14.14
N THR A 87 -19.12 36.80 -13.25
CA THR A 87 -18.61 36.82 -11.87
C THR A 87 -17.52 35.77 -11.72
N PHE A 88 -16.31 36.21 -11.37
CA PHE A 88 -15.15 35.36 -11.12
C PHE A 88 -14.83 35.36 -9.63
N ARG A 89 -14.93 34.22 -8.96
CA ARG A 89 -14.55 34.07 -7.55
C ARG A 89 -13.36 33.12 -7.44
N PHE A 90 -12.28 33.58 -6.80
CA PHE A 90 -11.02 32.85 -6.73
C PHE A 90 -10.17 33.28 -5.53
N ASN A 91 -9.24 32.43 -5.11
CA ASN A 91 -8.22 32.78 -4.13
C ASN A 91 -6.99 33.31 -4.88
N LEU A 92 -6.56 34.53 -4.59
CA LEU A 92 -5.44 35.18 -5.25
C LEU A 92 -4.12 34.42 -5.02
N ALA A 93 -3.98 33.68 -3.92
CA ALA A 93 -2.82 32.84 -3.65
C ALA A 93 -2.62 31.75 -4.72
N ASP A 94 -3.68 31.38 -5.44
CA ASP A 94 -3.63 30.36 -6.50
C ASP A 94 -3.21 30.89 -7.86
N ILE A 95 -3.17 32.21 -8.02
CA ILE A 95 -2.73 32.80 -9.28
C ILE A 95 -1.23 32.60 -9.42
N ASP A 96 -0.79 32.18 -10.60
CA ASP A 96 0.63 32.14 -10.94
C ASP A 96 1.08 33.58 -11.26
N PRO A 97 1.94 34.21 -10.45
CA PRO A 97 2.37 35.59 -10.67
C PRO A 97 3.11 35.76 -12.01
N ALA A 98 3.78 34.72 -12.51
CA ALA A 98 4.45 34.74 -13.81
C ALA A 98 3.44 34.77 -14.97
N SER A 99 2.25 34.19 -14.77
CA SER A 99 1.18 34.18 -15.76
C SER A 99 0.44 35.51 -15.89
N VAL A 100 0.59 36.41 -14.92
CA VAL A 100 -0.04 37.72 -14.92
C VAL A 100 0.67 38.61 -15.94
N GLN A 101 0.00 38.88 -17.05
CA GLN A 101 0.55 39.67 -18.15
C GLN A 101 -0.57 40.37 -18.92
N TYR A 102 -0.23 41.45 -19.62
CA TYR A 102 -1.15 42.10 -20.53
C TYR A 102 -0.82 41.80 -21.99
N GLU A 103 -1.84 41.79 -22.83
CA GLU A 103 -1.74 41.65 -24.28
C GLU A 103 -2.61 42.70 -24.97
N VAL A 104 -2.11 43.32 -26.04
CA VAL A 104 -2.89 44.26 -26.85
C VAL A 104 -3.67 43.45 -27.88
N LYS A 105 -5.00 43.55 -27.84
CA LYS A 105 -5.94 42.86 -28.72
C LYS A 105 -6.77 43.91 -29.47
N LYS A 106 -6.28 44.30 -30.65
CA LYS A 106 -6.86 45.37 -31.47
C LYS A 106 -6.96 46.69 -30.69
N ASP A 107 -8.17 47.11 -30.37
CA ASP A 107 -8.55 48.31 -29.64
C ASP A 107 -8.63 48.12 -28.11
N LEU A 108 -8.39 46.91 -27.61
CA LEU A 108 -8.45 46.58 -26.19
C LEU A 108 -7.08 46.14 -25.65
N ILE A 109 -6.83 46.41 -24.37
CA ILE A 109 -5.67 45.90 -23.65
C ILE A 109 -6.17 44.93 -22.58
N ALA A 110 -5.90 43.65 -22.78
CA ALA A 110 -6.39 42.58 -21.92
C ALA A 110 -5.32 42.18 -20.90
N VAL A 111 -5.66 42.18 -19.62
CA VAL A 111 -4.82 41.65 -18.53
C VAL A 111 -5.29 40.24 -18.21
N GLY A 112 -4.44 39.25 -18.48
CA GLY A 112 -4.73 37.84 -18.20
C GLY A 112 -4.14 37.40 -16.87
N LEU A 113 -4.91 36.65 -16.10
CA LEU A 113 -4.45 35.92 -14.92
C LEU A 113 -4.71 34.44 -15.14
N LYS A 114 -3.75 33.57 -14.79
CA LYS A 114 -3.97 32.11 -14.78
C LYS A 114 -3.63 31.55 -13.42
N THR A 115 -4.30 30.47 -13.05
CA THR A 115 -3.98 29.72 -11.85
C THR A 115 -2.67 28.93 -12.03
N LYS A 116 -2.00 28.67 -10.91
CA LYS A 116 -0.85 27.76 -10.83
C LYS A 116 -1.24 26.39 -11.38
N GLN A 117 -0.31 25.80 -12.13
CA GLN A 117 -0.49 24.49 -12.78
C GLN A 117 -1.74 24.43 -13.69
N GLN A 118 -2.31 25.59 -14.07
CA GLN A 118 -3.52 25.69 -14.89
C GLN A 118 -4.75 24.99 -14.27
N ALA A 119 -4.78 24.82 -12.95
CA ALA A 119 -5.87 24.14 -12.26
C ALA A 119 -7.17 24.98 -12.29
N ALA A 120 -8.33 24.35 -12.47
CA ALA A 120 -9.61 25.07 -12.58
C ALA A 120 -10.15 25.56 -11.22
N TYR A 121 -9.44 26.50 -10.57
CA TYR A 121 -9.77 27.02 -9.23
C TYR A 121 -10.59 28.30 -9.24
N ILE A 122 -10.92 28.84 -10.40
CA ILE A 122 -11.76 30.04 -10.52
C ILE A 122 -13.20 29.61 -10.75
N SER A 123 -14.08 29.96 -9.82
CA SER A 123 -15.53 29.84 -10.00
C SER A 123 -16.01 30.94 -10.94
N ILE A 124 -16.62 30.57 -12.05
CA ILE A 124 -17.13 31.46 -13.09
C ILE A 124 -18.65 31.30 -13.15
N ARG A 125 -19.37 32.42 -13.00
CA ARG A 125 -20.80 32.50 -13.27
C ARG A 125 -21.05 33.51 -14.38
N GLN A 126 -21.85 33.14 -15.37
CA GLN A 126 -22.32 34.05 -16.40
C GLN A 126 -23.82 34.26 -16.20
N ASP A 127 -24.23 35.51 -15.97
CA ASP A 127 -25.60 35.89 -15.67
C ASP A 127 -26.18 34.98 -14.56
N ASP A 128 -27.40 34.46 -14.76
CA ASP A 128 -28.06 33.53 -13.83
C ASP A 128 -27.74 32.05 -14.11
N GLU A 129 -26.82 31.75 -15.02
CA GLU A 129 -26.47 30.37 -15.38
C GLU A 129 -25.77 29.61 -14.23
N SER A 130 -25.66 28.29 -14.40
CA SER A 130 -24.96 27.41 -13.46
C SER A 130 -23.48 27.78 -13.36
N GLN A 131 -22.96 27.78 -12.13
CA GLN A 131 -21.54 27.99 -11.86
C GLN A 131 -20.69 26.95 -12.59
N THR A 132 -19.62 27.42 -13.23
CA THR A 132 -18.57 26.57 -13.81
C THR A 132 -17.21 26.85 -13.19
N ASN A 133 -16.24 25.95 -13.35
CA ASN A 133 -14.87 26.17 -12.93
C ASN A 133 -13.95 26.38 -14.13
N GLY A 134 -13.05 27.35 -14.02
CA GLY A 134 -12.01 27.66 -15.02
C GLY A 134 -10.68 28.01 -14.39
N ASN A 135 -9.67 28.24 -15.22
CA ASN A 135 -8.28 28.48 -14.80
C ASN A 135 -7.72 29.84 -15.27
N ARG A 136 -8.55 30.67 -15.91
CA ARG A 136 -8.15 31.96 -16.48
C ARG A 136 -9.18 33.03 -16.18
N ILE A 137 -8.69 34.21 -15.81
CA ILE A 137 -9.45 35.46 -15.77
C ILE A 137 -8.89 36.38 -16.84
N GLN A 138 -9.75 37.11 -17.53
CA GLN A 138 -9.35 38.18 -18.44
C GLN A 138 -10.03 39.47 -18.03
N LEU A 139 -9.21 40.48 -17.77
CA LEU A 139 -9.62 41.83 -17.41
C LEU A 139 -9.20 42.78 -18.52
N TYR A 140 -9.71 44.01 -18.49
CA TYR A 140 -9.40 45.02 -19.49
C TYR A 140 -8.92 46.32 -18.84
N ALA A 141 -7.97 46.99 -19.47
CA ALA A 141 -7.44 48.28 -19.07
C ALA A 141 -7.67 49.33 -20.16
N SER A 142 -7.84 50.60 -19.77
CA SER A 142 -8.05 51.72 -20.69
C SER A 142 -6.82 52.06 -21.54
N ASP A 143 -5.63 51.79 -21.01
CA ASP A 143 -4.35 52.12 -21.63
C ASP A 143 -3.25 51.18 -21.10
N VAL A 144 -2.08 51.24 -21.74
CA VAL A 144 -0.95 50.34 -21.46
C VAL A 144 -0.38 50.57 -20.07
N ASP A 145 -0.36 51.81 -19.58
CA ASP A 145 0.21 52.13 -18.27
C ASP A 145 -0.69 51.61 -17.14
N LYS A 146 -2.02 51.70 -17.29
CA LYS A 146 -2.97 51.06 -16.38
C LYS A 146 -2.85 49.54 -16.41
N ALA A 147 -2.64 48.94 -17.59
CA ALA A 147 -2.43 47.50 -17.71
C ALA A 147 -1.15 47.04 -16.97
N ARG A 148 -0.04 47.77 -17.12
CA ARG A 148 1.22 47.52 -16.39
C ARG A 148 1.02 47.61 -14.89
N LEU A 149 0.36 48.66 -14.42
CA LEU A 149 0.06 48.82 -13.00
C LEU A 149 -0.81 47.68 -12.45
N LEU A 150 -1.83 47.23 -13.18
CA LEU A 150 -2.64 46.08 -12.77
C LEU A 150 -1.80 44.79 -12.69
N VAL A 151 -0.91 44.56 -13.67
CA VAL A 151 0.02 43.42 -13.65
C VAL A 151 0.92 43.48 -12.42
N ASP A 152 1.54 44.63 -12.14
CA ASP A 152 2.44 44.81 -11.01
C ASP A 152 1.70 44.64 -9.67
N LEU A 153 0.50 45.19 -9.53
CA LEU A 153 -0.32 45.05 -8.33
C LEU A 153 -0.68 43.59 -8.07
N PHE A 154 -1.14 42.84 -9.07
CA PHE A 154 -1.45 41.42 -8.89
C PHE A 154 -0.20 40.61 -8.52
N ARG A 155 0.95 40.87 -9.18
CA ARG A 155 2.22 40.20 -8.87
C ARG A 155 2.72 40.49 -7.46
N GLN A 156 2.53 41.70 -6.96
CA GLN A 156 2.90 42.07 -5.59
C GLN A 156 1.91 41.53 -4.54
N ALA A 157 0.61 41.48 -4.89
CA ALA A 157 -0.44 41.02 -3.99
C ALA A 157 -0.42 39.50 -3.82
N GLN A 158 -0.06 38.76 -4.86
CA GLN A 158 -0.03 37.30 -4.86
C GLN A 158 0.83 36.69 -3.73
N PRO A 159 2.10 37.05 -3.49
CA PRO A 159 2.89 36.47 -2.40
C PRO A 159 2.39 36.88 -1.01
N LEU A 160 1.77 38.06 -0.87
CA LEU A 160 1.11 38.46 0.38
C LEU A 160 -0.16 37.63 0.61
N SER A 161 -0.88 37.34 -0.47
CA SER A 161 -2.06 36.48 -0.47
C SER A 161 -1.73 35.06 -0.04
N GLU A 162 -0.62 34.48 -0.49
CA GLU A 162 -0.13 33.18 -0.04
C GLU A 162 0.08 33.16 1.47
N LYS A 163 0.84 34.13 2.00
CA LYS A 163 1.11 34.22 3.43
C LYS A 163 -0.17 34.38 4.26
N CYS A 164 -1.13 35.18 3.77
CA CYS A 164 -2.41 35.34 4.46
C CYS A 164 -3.25 34.06 4.42
N PHE A 165 -3.25 33.33 3.30
CA PHE A 165 -3.96 32.07 3.17
C PHE A 165 -3.34 30.98 4.06
N GLU A 166 -2.02 30.85 4.07
CA GLU A 166 -1.28 29.94 4.96
C GLU A 166 -1.54 30.27 6.43
N ALA A 167 -1.55 31.55 6.78
CA ALA A 167 -1.86 32.00 8.13
C ALA A 167 -3.32 31.76 8.51
N ASP A 168 -4.27 31.72 7.57
CA ASP A 168 -5.68 31.41 7.90
C ASP A 168 -5.94 29.90 7.97
N ALA A 169 -5.11 29.10 7.29
CA ALA A 169 -5.15 27.64 7.28
C ALA A 169 -4.66 27.03 8.62
N HIS A 170 -5.35 27.34 9.71
CA HIS A 170 -5.10 26.77 11.03
C HIS A 170 -5.76 25.39 11.16
N PHE A 171 -4.93 24.36 11.12
CA PHE A 171 -5.37 22.99 11.35
C PHE A 171 -4.88 22.48 12.71
N PRO A 172 -5.68 21.69 13.43
CA PRO A 172 -5.19 20.98 14.61
C PRO A 172 -3.92 20.17 14.32
N ASP A 173 -3.03 20.05 15.31
CA ASP A 173 -1.76 19.31 15.19
C ASP A 173 -1.85 17.84 15.57
N ASN A 174 -3.02 17.39 16.03
CA ASN A 174 -3.26 16.02 16.46
C ASN A 174 -4.33 15.34 15.61
N PHE A 175 -4.29 14.00 15.61
CA PHE A 175 -5.12 13.16 14.75
C PHE A 175 -6.62 13.38 14.96
N GLU A 176 -7.09 13.41 16.22
CA GLU A 176 -8.51 13.56 16.56
C GLU A 176 -9.06 14.95 16.25
N GLY A 177 -8.24 15.98 16.50
CA GLY A 177 -8.58 17.35 16.14
C GLY A 177 -8.75 17.51 14.64
N LEU A 178 -7.87 16.91 13.84
CA LEU A 178 -7.98 16.92 12.37
C LEU A 178 -9.20 16.16 11.88
N LEU A 179 -9.53 15.00 12.44
CA LEU A 179 -10.76 14.28 12.12
C LEU A 179 -11.99 15.17 12.36
N THR A 180 -12.08 15.78 13.54
CA THR A 180 -13.20 16.66 13.92
C THR A 180 -13.29 17.86 12.97
N TRP A 181 -12.16 18.49 12.67
CA TRP A 181 -12.09 19.61 11.74
C TRP A 181 -12.51 19.19 10.33
N ILE A 182 -12.04 18.05 9.83
CA ILE A 182 -12.41 17.55 8.49
C ILE A 182 -13.90 17.26 8.46
N GLN A 183 -14.47 16.57 9.46
CA GLN A 183 -15.91 16.29 9.54
C GLN A 183 -16.75 17.58 9.53
N SER A 184 -16.36 18.62 10.28
CA SER A 184 -17.08 19.90 10.28
C SER A 184 -16.88 20.71 8.99
N ASN A 185 -15.85 20.40 8.21
CA ASN A 185 -15.53 21.06 6.96
C ASN A 185 -15.88 20.24 5.72
N LEU A 186 -16.37 19.01 5.86
CA LEU A 186 -16.99 18.28 4.77
C LEU A 186 -18.33 18.91 4.45
N ASP A 187 -18.54 19.23 3.18
CA ASP A 187 -19.81 19.79 2.74
C ASP A 187 -20.88 18.70 2.81
N GLN A 188 -21.91 18.89 3.64
CA GLN A 188 -23.03 17.95 3.74
C GLN A 188 -23.89 17.89 2.47
N GLU A 189 -23.77 18.88 1.59
CA GLU A 189 -24.46 18.96 0.30
C GLU A 189 -23.62 19.83 -0.64
N THR A 190 -23.17 19.31 -1.77
CA THR A 190 -22.41 20.10 -2.75
C THR A 190 -23.31 20.79 -3.78
N THR A 191 -22.86 21.93 -4.29
CA THR A 191 -23.58 22.71 -5.33
C THR A 191 -23.20 22.20 -6.71
N GLY A 192 -24.18 21.82 -7.54
CA GLY A 192 -23.92 21.32 -8.88
C GLY A 192 -25.17 20.81 -9.58
N ALA A 193 -24.98 20.12 -10.71
CA ALA A 193 -26.10 19.48 -11.40
C ALA A 193 -26.69 18.31 -10.60
N GLU A 194 -25.85 17.60 -9.86
CA GLU A 194 -26.19 16.45 -9.04
C GLU A 194 -25.58 16.72 -7.66
N PRO A 195 -26.36 17.17 -6.66
CA PRO A 195 -25.83 17.45 -5.34
C PRO A 195 -25.37 16.14 -4.69
N CYS A 196 -24.20 16.18 -4.03
CA CYS A 196 -23.67 15.05 -3.29
C CYS A 196 -23.74 15.33 -1.80
N ARG A 197 -24.28 14.37 -1.03
CA ARG A 197 -24.19 14.35 0.43
C ARG A 197 -23.07 13.43 0.86
N GLN A 198 -22.28 13.88 1.84
CA GLN A 198 -21.11 13.12 2.30
C GLN A 198 -21.01 13.10 3.82
N SER A 199 -20.57 11.96 4.36
CA SER A 199 -20.20 11.84 5.77
C SER A 199 -18.94 10.98 5.91
N LEU A 200 -18.13 11.32 6.90
CA LEU A 200 -16.89 10.61 7.23
C LEU A 200 -16.98 10.09 8.65
N GLU A 201 -16.78 8.80 8.83
CA GLU A 201 -16.81 8.13 10.12
C GLU A 201 -15.55 7.30 10.33
N ARG A 202 -15.15 7.15 11.60
CA ARG A 202 -14.03 6.30 12.00
C ARG A 202 -14.55 4.93 12.42
N GLN A 203 -13.84 3.88 12.06
CA GLN A 203 -14.16 2.55 12.53
C GLN A 203 -13.80 2.38 14.02
N ALA A 204 -14.69 1.77 14.80
CA ALA A 204 -14.55 1.69 16.25
C ALA A 204 -13.34 0.85 16.73
N ASP A 205 -12.98 -0.20 15.99
CA ASP A 205 -11.91 -1.16 16.32
C ASP A 205 -10.54 -0.76 15.78
N ASN A 206 -10.48 0.14 14.79
CA ASN A 206 -9.22 0.63 14.24
C ASN A 206 -9.30 2.14 13.93
N PRO A 207 -8.62 3.00 14.72
CA PRO A 207 -8.75 4.44 14.58
C PRO A 207 -8.14 5.00 13.30
N LEU A 208 -7.36 4.21 12.55
CA LEU A 208 -6.81 4.61 11.25
C LEU A 208 -7.73 4.26 10.08
N VAL A 209 -8.76 3.44 10.32
CA VAL A 209 -9.71 3.05 9.27
C VAL A 209 -10.90 3.99 9.27
N MET A 210 -11.17 4.56 8.10
CA MET A 210 -12.23 5.51 7.85
C MET A 210 -13.28 4.91 6.91
N GLN A 211 -14.49 5.45 7.03
CA GLN A 211 -15.61 5.19 6.15
C GLN A 211 -16.14 6.53 5.62
N LEU A 212 -16.03 6.75 4.31
CA LEU A 212 -16.62 7.89 3.63
C LEU A 212 -17.88 7.41 2.89
N LEU A 213 -19.04 7.86 3.33
CA LEU A 213 -20.30 7.69 2.61
C LEU A 213 -20.47 8.86 1.64
N ARG A 214 -20.83 8.56 0.40
CA ARG A 214 -21.23 9.50 -0.63
C ARG A 214 -22.60 9.09 -1.16
N VAL A 215 -23.51 10.05 -1.24
CA VAL A 215 -24.86 9.87 -1.82
C VAL A 215 -25.05 10.94 -2.87
N GLU A 216 -25.00 10.54 -4.14
CA GLU A 216 -25.24 11.43 -5.28
C GLU A 216 -26.74 11.40 -5.61
N GLU A 217 -27.40 12.56 -5.51
CA GLU A 217 -28.83 12.66 -5.84
C GLU A 217 -29.01 12.71 -7.36
N ALA A 218 -29.69 11.71 -7.91
CA ALA A 218 -30.02 11.67 -9.32
C ALA A 218 -31.22 12.58 -9.63
N ARG A 219 -31.11 13.44 -10.65
CA ARG A 219 -32.23 14.34 -11.06
C ARG A 219 -33.50 13.59 -11.46
N ASN A 220 -33.38 12.38 -12.03
CA ASN A 220 -34.49 11.59 -12.57
C ASN A 220 -34.39 10.09 -12.21
N GLY A 221 -33.78 9.74 -11.08
CA GLY A 221 -33.47 8.34 -10.75
C GLY A 221 -33.36 8.05 -9.26
N LYS A 222 -32.97 6.80 -8.95
CA LYS A 222 -32.60 6.44 -7.57
C LYS A 222 -31.25 7.08 -7.24
N PRO A 223 -31.05 7.60 -6.02
CA PRO A 223 -29.74 8.11 -5.60
C PRO A 223 -28.69 7.00 -5.70
N GLU A 224 -27.48 7.37 -6.07
CA GLU A 224 -26.34 6.45 -6.08
C GLU A 224 -25.57 6.56 -4.76
N GLU A 225 -25.50 5.46 -4.03
CA GLU A 225 -24.73 5.36 -2.79
C GLU A 225 -23.35 4.74 -3.06
N GLY A 226 -22.29 5.40 -2.60
CA GLY A 226 -20.93 4.90 -2.56
C GLY A 226 -20.37 4.95 -1.14
N LEU A 227 -20.03 3.81 -0.55
CA LEU A 227 -19.31 3.73 0.73
C LEU A 227 -17.86 3.29 0.48
N TYR A 228 -16.93 4.21 0.74
CA TYR A 228 -15.50 3.95 0.73
C TYR A 228 -15.05 3.54 2.12
N ARG A 229 -14.31 2.43 2.25
CA ARG A 229 -13.65 2.04 3.49
C ARG A 229 -12.16 1.88 3.24
N PHE A 230 -11.34 2.58 4.00
CA PHE A 230 -9.90 2.69 3.75
C PHE A 230 -9.11 2.96 5.03
N ASN A 231 -7.85 2.55 5.06
CA ASN A 231 -6.90 2.99 6.08
C ASN A 231 -6.21 4.26 5.62
N LEU A 232 -6.29 5.32 6.43
CA LEU A 232 -5.76 6.63 6.07
C LEU A 232 -4.24 6.62 5.82
N ALA A 233 -3.51 5.72 6.47
CA ALA A 233 -2.07 5.60 6.30
C ALA A 233 -1.64 5.03 4.94
N ASP A 234 -2.57 4.46 4.15
CA ASP A 234 -2.27 3.89 2.82
C ASP A 234 -2.14 4.94 1.72
N PHE A 235 -2.57 6.17 1.99
CA PHE A 235 -2.51 7.28 1.06
C PHE A 235 -1.13 7.92 1.03
N ASP A 236 -0.78 8.47 -0.12
CA ASP A 236 0.39 9.32 -0.26
C ASP A 236 -0.02 10.78 -0.03
N PRO A 237 0.52 11.47 0.99
CA PRO A 237 0.19 12.86 1.27
C PRO A 237 0.54 13.77 0.06
N GLN A 238 1.53 13.43 -0.75
CA GLN A 238 1.86 14.21 -1.95
C GLN A 238 0.85 14.00 -3.09
N LYS A 239 0.09 12.90 -3.06
CA LYS A 239 -0.96 12.59 -4.03
C LYS A 239 -2.37 12.95 -3.57
N VAL A 240 -2.50 13.73 -2.50
CA VAL A 240 -3.75 14.42 -2.20
C VAL A 240 -3.84 15.63 -3.12
N THR A 241 -4.68 15.55 -4.14
CA THR A 241 -4.79 16.55 -5.21
C THR A 241 -6.19 17.13 -5.27
N ILE A 242 -6.36 18.20 -6.06
CA ILE A 242 -7.69 18.75 -6.37
C ILE A 242 -7.95 18.45 -7.85
N SER A 243 -9.06 17.78 -8.10
CA SER A 243 -9.61 17.57 -9.43
C SER A 243 -10.78 18.53 -9.61
N ALA A 244 -10.65 19.48 -10.54
CA ALA A 244 -11.71 20.44 -10.84
C ALA A 244 -12.22 20.19 -12.26
N LYS A 245 -13.47 19.72 -12.35
CA LYS A 245 -14.23 19.61 -13.60
C LYS A 245 -15.10 20.86 -13.77
N SER A 246 -15.70 21.02 -14.95
CA SER A 246 -16.50 22.21 -15.26
C SER A 246 -17.60 22.49 -14.25
N LYS A 247 -18.21 21.47 -13.62
CA LYS A 247 -19.32 21.62 -12.66
C LYS A 247 -19.05 21.08 -11.25
N SER A 248 -17.86 20.53 -10.99
CA SER A 248 -17.53 19.96 -9.67
C SER A 248 -16.07 20.20 -9.32
N VAL A 249 -15.80 20.34 -8.03
CA VAL A 249 -14.44 20.34 -7.49
C VAL A 249 -14.36 19.24 -6.46
N GLN A 250 -13.32 18.42 -6.56
CA GLN A 250 -13.11 17.26 -5.70
C GLN A 250 -11.69 17.28 -5.13
N VAL A 251 -11.54 16.90 -3.86
CA VAL A 251 -10.25 16.47 -3.32
C VAL A 251 -10.12 14.98 -3.60
N VAL A 252 -9.03 14.59 -4.25
CA VAL A 252 -8.75 13.19 -4.59
C VAL A 252 -7.57 12.73 -3.77
N LEU A 253 -7.77 11.68 -2.97
CA LEU A 253 -6.71 11.01 -2.24
C LEU A 253 -6.36 9.74 -3.02
N GLU A 254 -5.09 9.58 -3.42
CA GLU A 254 -4.62 8.36 -4.07
C GLU A 254 -3.79 7.49 -3.11
N SER A 255 -4.15 6.21 -3.02
CA SER A 255 -3.39 5.20 -2.29
C SER A 255 -2.31 4.57 -3.17
N LYS A 256 -1.28 4.01 -2.52
CA LYS A 256 -0.16 3.38 -3.22
C LYS A 256 -0.58 2.16 -4.05
N GLU A 257 -1.56 1.43 -3.54
CA GLU A 257 -2.17 0.24 -4.14
C GLU A 257 -3.70 0.40 -4.09
N SER A 258 -4.45 -0.49 -4.73
CA SER A 258 -5.92 -0.47 -4.68
C SER A 258 -6.48 -0.94 -3.34
N PHE A 259 -6.14 -0.31 -2.22
CA PHE A 259 -6.52 -0.74 -0.88
C PHE A 259 -7.85 -0.19 -0.36
N VAL A 260 -8.55 0.61 -1.16
CA VAL A 260 -9.84 1.18 -0.80
C VAL A 260 -10.95 0.20 -1.17
N ARG A 261 -11.72 -0.25 -0.18
CA ARG A 261 -12.95 -1.02 -0.44
C ARG A 261 -14.06 -0.07 -0.83
N LEU A 262 -14.78 -0.40 -1.90
CA LEU A 262 -15.91 0.38 -2.38
C LEU A 262 -17.18 -0.47 -2.37
N ARG A 263 -18.23 0.01 -1.72
CA ARG A 263 -19.58 -0.55 -1.81
C ARG A 263 -20.45 0.41 -2.60
N LYS A 264 -21.02 -0.03 -3.72
CA LYS A 264 -21.96 0.74 -4.53
C LYS A 264 -23.36 0.17 -4.38
N ASN A 265 -24.32 0.99 -3.97
CA ASN A 265 -25.74 0.61 -3.83
C ASN A 265 -25.91 -0.70 -3.01
N GLY A 266 -25.20 -0.81 -1.88
CA GLY A 266 -25.24 -1.99 -1.01
C GLY A 266 -24.38 -3.18 -1.45
N VAL A 267 -23.80 -3.17 -2.66
CA VAL A 267 -22.99 -4.28 -3.19
C VAL A 267 -21.50 -3.92 -3.20
N TRP A 268 -20.65 -4.81 -2.70
CA TRP A 268 -19.19 -4.62 -2.79
C TRP A 268 -18.73 -4.67 -4.24
N ALA A 269 -18.09 -3.58 -4.69
CA ALA A 269 -17.42 -3.49 -5.98
C ALA A 269 -15.97 -3.96 -5.85
N ASN A 270 -15.24 -3.94 -6.96
CA ASN A 270 -13.79 -4.12 -6.93
C ASN A 270 -13.14 -3.03 -6.07
N THR A 271 -12.01 -3.36 -5.46
CA THR A 271 -11.20 -2.38 -4.74
C THR A 271 -10.69 -1.28 -5.67
N VAL A 272 -10.57 -0.06 -5.17
CA VAL A 272 -10.09 1.12 -5.91
C VAL A 272 -8.84 1.70 -5.25
N SER A 273 -8.12 2.57 -5.96
CA SER A 273 -6.89 3.22 -5.49
C SER A 273 -7.09 4.68 -5.12
N SER A 274 -8.32 5.17 -5.08
CA SER A 274 -8.61 6.56 -4.76
C SER A 274 -9.91 6.75 -4.00
N VAL A 275 -9.97 7.85 -3.27
CA VAL A 275 -11.17 8.37 -2.62
C VAL A 275 -11.38 9.78 -3.12
N GLU A 276 -12.58 10.07 -3.62
CA GLU A 276 -12.97 11.38 -4.11
C GLU A 276 -13.89 12.07 -3.10
N ILE A 277 -13.63 13.33 -2.79
CA ILE A 277 -14.40 14.13 -1.83
C ILE A 277 -14.89 15.38 -2.53
N ASP A 278 -16.20 15.53 -2.71
CA ASP A 278 -16.78 16.70 -3.36
C ASP A 278 -16.69 17.94 -2.45
N CYS A 279 -16.52 19.09 -3.08
CA CYS A 279 -16.36 20.38 -2.42
C CYS A 279 -17.24 21.41 -3.12
N LYS A 280 -17.88 22.30 -2.37
CA LYS A 280 -18.67 23.43 -2.93
C LYS A 280 -17.84 24.43 -3.71
N SER A 281 -16.53 24.51 -3.44
CA SER A 281 -15.64 25.48 -4.07
C SER A 281 -14.19 25.02 -4.08
N ALA A 282 -13.40 25.58 -4.99
CA ALA A 282 -11.96 25.36 -5.05
C ALA A 282 -11.23 25.80 -3.78
N TYR A 283 -11.64 26.91 -3.17
CA TYR A 283 -11.09 27.35 -1.88
C TYR A 283 -11.29 26.29 -0.79
N LYS A 284 -12.50 25.72 -0.68
CA LYS A 284 -12.78 24.67 0.29
C LYS A 284 -11.96 23.41 0.01
N ALA A 285 -11.84 23.03 -1.26
CA ALA A 285 -11.01 21.91 -1.68
C ALA A 285 -9.53 22.10 -1.32
N GLN A 286 -9.00 23.32 -1.36
CA GLN A 286 -7.62 23.60 -0.92
C GLN A 286 -7.43 23.42 0.58
N LEU A 287 -8.33 23.96 1.39
CA LEU A 287 -8.26 23.76 2.83
C LEU A 287 -8.38 22.28 3.20
N LEU A 288 -9.33 21.56 2.59
CA LEU A 288 -9.48 20.13 2.78
C LEU A 288 -8.24 19.36 2.32
N LYS A 289 -7.69 19.68 1.13
CA LYS A 289 -6.44 19.07 0.66
C LYS A 289 -5.34 19.20 1.72
N LEU A 290 -5.05 20.41 2.20
CA LEU A 290 -3.99 20.63 3.19
C LEU A 290 -4.25 19.87 4.49
N ALA A 291 -5.50 19.86 4.99
CA ALA A 291 -5.89 19.11 6.17
C ALA A 291 -5.69 17.60 5.99
N TRP A 292 -6.13 17.04 4.85
CA TRP A 292 -5.94 15.62 4.52
C TRP A 292 -4.47 15.25 4.38
N GLN A 293 -3.63 16.10 3.74
CA GLN A 293 -2.19 15.86 3.65
C GLN A 293 -1.55 15.73 5.04
N LYS A 294 -1.87 16.67 5.95
CA LYS A 294 -1.40 16.64 7.33
C LYS A 294 -1.91 15.41 8.07
N TRP A 295 -3.18 15.06 7.90
CA TRP A 295 -3.80 13.93 8.59
C TRP A 295 -3.25 12.58 8.11
N VAL A 296 -3.00 12.42 6.81
CA VAL A 296 -2.31 11.25 6.23
C VAL A 296 -0.92 11.09 6.83
N HIS A 297 -0.14 12.17 6.99
CA HIS A 297 1.17 12.10 7.65
C HIS A 297 1.08 11.59 9.09
N LEU A 298 0.12 12.08 9.87
CA LEU A 298 -0.11 11.59 11.24
C LEU A 298 -0.54 10.12 11.25
N ALA A 299 -1.42 9.72 10.33
CA ALA A 299 -1.86 8.33 10.17
C ALA A 299 -0.69 7.39 9.87
N GLN A 300 0.20 7.78 8.95
CA GLN A 300 1.40 7.01 8.61
C GLN A 300 2.33 6.83 9.80
N LYS A 301 2.54 7.89 10.59
CA LYS A 301 3.33 7.81 11.83
C LYS A 301 2.71 6.84 12.82
N GLN A 302 1.40 6.96 13.06
CA GLN A 302 0.67 6.09 13.99
C GLN A 302 0.66 4.63 13.51
N LEU A 303 0.55 4.38 12.20
CA LEU A 303 0.62 3.02 11.65
C LEU A 303 2.01 2.40 11.86
N ALA A 304 3.09 3.17 11.64
CA ALA A 304 4.45 2.71 11.87
C ALA A 304 4.66 2.35 13.35
N GLU A 305 4.13 3.15 14.28
CA GLU A 305 4.15 2.85 15.72
C GLU A 305 3.35 1.59 16.07
N GLN A 306 2.16 1.40 15.47
CA GLN A 306 1.36 0.18 15.62
C GLN A 306 2.13 -1.06 15.12
N GLN A 307 2.77 -0.97 13.95
CA GLN A 307 3.56 -2.05 13.37
C GLN A 307 4.75 -2.42 14.26
N ALA A 308 5.48 -1.42 14.78
CA ALA A 308 6.60 -1.65 15.69
C ALA A 308 6.15 -2.38 16.97
N ARG A 309 5.05 -1.93 17.59
CA ARG A 309 4.47 -2.60 18.77
C ARG A 309 3.98 -4.00 18.44
N PHE A 310 3.39 -4.21 17.27
CA PHE A 310 2.85 -5.51 16.87
C PHE A 310 3.93 -6.60 16.84
N VAL A 311 5.14 -6.29 16.35
CA VAL A 311 6.23 -7.27 16.22
C VAL A 311 6.95 -7.53 17.56
N GLN A 312 7.13 -6.48 18.37
CA GLN A 312 7.97 -6.54 19.58
C GLN A 312 7.49 -7.60 20.59
N TYR A 313 6.18 -7.77 20.76
CA TYR A 313 5.61 -8.54 21.88
C TYR A 313 5.18 -9.97 21.56
N GLN A 314 5.39 -10.46 20.34
CA GLN A 314 4.88 -11.79 19.97
C GLN A 314 5.89 -12.90 20.22
N SER A 315 5.55 -13.93 20.99
CA SER A 315 6.28 -15.21 20.96
C SER A 315 6.01 -15.97 19.66
N LEU A 316 6.77 -17.03 19.37
CA LEU A 316 6.55 -17.84 18.17
C LEU A 316 5.14 -18.48 18.13
N PRO A 317 4.64 -19.14 19.21
CA PRO A 317 3.26 -19.62 19.24
C PRO A 317 2.22 -18.52 19.03
N GLU A 318 2.38 -17.35 19.66
CA GLU A 318 1.43 -16.23 19.49
C GLU A 318 1.44 -15.68 18.07
N ALA A 319 2.60 -15.61 17.42
CA ALA A 319 2.73 -15.18 16.02
C ALA A 319 2.02 -16.17 15.08
N LEU A 320 2.22 -17.47 15.28
CA LEU A 320 1.53 -18.53 14.52
C LEU A 320 0.01 -18.46 14.71
N GLN A 321 -0.46 -18.28 15.94
CA GLN A 321 -1.89 -18.16 16.25
C GLN A 321 -2.52 -16.90 15.66
N ARG A 322 -1.84 -15.75 15.73
CA ARG A 322 -2.31 -14.50 15.11
C ARG A 322 -2.41 -14.64 13.60
N LEU A 323 -1.45 -15.30 12.97
CA LEU A 323 -1.49 -15.57 11.54
C LEU A 323 -2.65 -16.49 11.16
N ALA A 324 -2.88 -17.57 11.91
CA ALA A 324 -4.06 -18.42 11.71
C ALA A 324 -5.35 -17.61 11.88
N GLY A 325 -5.42 -16.72 12.87
CA GLY A 325 -6.55 -15.82 13.07
C GLY A 325 -6.77 -14.77 11.97
N ALA A 326 -5.75 -14.49 11.15
CA ALA A 326 -5.85 -13.62 9.98
C ALA A 326 -6.44 -14.34 8.76
N VAL A 327 -6.25 -15.66 8.67
CA VAL A 327 -6.82 -16.53 7.63
C VAL A 327 -8.23 -16.93 8.04
N ARG A 328 -9.21 -16.14 7.58
CA ARG A 328 -10.64 -16.35 7.87
C ARG A 328 -11.42 -16.66 6.60
N PRO A 329 -12.60 -17.29 6.71
CA PRO A 329 -13.54 -17.38 5.60
C PRO A 329 -13.87 -15.99 5.03
N ILE A 330 -13.99 -15.92 3.71
CA ILE A 330 -14.41 -14.75 2.94
C ILE A 330 -15.52 -15.17 1.97
N GLU A 331 -16.20 -14.21 1.34
CA GLU A 331 -17.41 -14.47 0.53
C GLU A 331 -17.24 -15.59 -0.52
N SER A 332 -16.08 -15.64 -1.19
CA SER A 332 -15.77 -16.61 -2.24
C SER A 332 -14.88 -17.77 -1.81
N PHE A 333 -14.38 -17.81 -0.55
CA PHE A 333 -13.51 -18.88 -0.08
C PHE A 333 -13.70 -19.19 1.41
N GLN A 334 -13.82 -20.47 1.75
CA GLN A 334 -13.48 -20.93 3.10
C GLN A 334 -11.98 -21.19 3.18
N GLN A 335 -11.34 -20.77 4.27
CA GLN A 335 -9.90 -20.95 4.46
C GLN A 335 -9.60 -21.32 5.91
N GLU A 336 -8.64 -22.21 6.10
CA GLU A 336 -8.15 -22.62 7.42
C GLU A 336 -6.62 -22.78 7.36
N LEU A 337 -5.91 -22.14 8.30
CA LEU A 337 -4.48 -22.32 8.48
C LEU A 337 -4.20 -22.99 9.82
N LYS A 338 -3.61 -24.18 9.80
CA LYS A 338 -3.17 -24.87 11.03
C LYS A 338 -1.87 -24.22 11.55
N PRO A 339 -1.88 -23.61 12.76
CA PRO A 339 -0.76 -22.82 13.26
C PRO A 339 0.38 -23.71 13.80
N ALA A 340 1.34 -24.03 12.95
CA ALA A 340 2.55 -24.76 13.31
C ALA A 340 3.73 -24.33 12.41
N CYS A 341 4.96 -24.65 12.80
CA CYS A 341 6.13 -24.37 11.96
C CYS A 341 6.08 -25.12 10.63
N GLN A 342 5.57 -26.36 10.65
CA GLN A 342 5.05 -27.07 9.49
C GLN A 342 3.56 -26.81 9.40
N ALA A 343 3.17 -25.83 8.57
CA ALA A 343 1.81 -25.38 8.46
C ALA A 343 1.04 -26.12 7.35
N THR A 344 -0.28 -26.14 7.49
CA THR A 344 -1.19 -26.59 6.44
C THR A 344 -2.23 -25.50 6.23
N LEU A 345 -2.34 -25.01 5.00
CA LEU A 345 -3.39 -24.10 4.55
C LEU A 345 -4.37 -24.89 3.69
N VAL A 346 -5.66 -24.86 4.04
CA VAL A 346 -6.74 -25.41 3.23
C VAL A 346 -7.59 -24.26 2.72
N GLN A 347 -7.86 -24.22 1.42
CA GLN A 347 -8.73 -23.24 0.78
C GLN A 347 -9.82 -23.97 -0.02
N ARG A 348 -11.07 -23.56 0.15
CA ARG A 348 -12.23 -24.11 -0.57
C ARG A 348 -12.99 -22.98 -1.23
N GLU A 349 -13.15 -23.04 -2.54
CA GLU A 349 -13.92 -22.04 -3.28
C GLU A 349 -15.43 -22.20 -3.00
N THR A 350 -16.09 -21.12 -2.58
CA THR A 350 -17.53 -21.08 -2.31
C THR A 350 -18.26 -20.45 -3.50
N GLY A 351 -18.47 -21.25 -4.54
CA GLY A 351 -19.17 -20.87 -5.76
C GLY A 351 -18.71 -21.69 -6.96
N GLY A 352 -19.64 -22.12 -7.82
CA GLY A 352 -19.30 -22.96 -8.98
C GLY A 352 -19.00 -24.42 -8.61
N ARG A 353 -18.08 -25.07 -9.34
CA ARG A 353 -17.65 -26.45 -9.04
C ARG A 353 -16.71 -26.42 -7.84
N PRO A 354 -16.99 -27.14 -6.74
CA PRO A 354 -16.18 -27.08 -5.54
C PRO A 354 -14.75 -27.51 -5.86
N LYS A 355 -13.81 -26.63 -5.52
CA LYS A 355 -12.37 -26.86 -5.61
C LYS A 355 -11.79 -26.70 -4.22
N GLU A 356 -11.17 -27.76 -3.71
CA GLU A 356 -10.38 -27.74 -2.48
C GLU A 356 -8.90 -27.76 -2.84
N GLU A 357 -8.16 -26.76 -2.36
CA GLU A 357 -6.71 -26.67 -2.49
C GLU A 357 -6.09 -26.80 -1.10
N THR A 358 -5.12 -27.69 -0.95
CA THR A 358 -4.35 -27.86 0.29
C THR A 358 -2.88 -27.61 0.03
N TYR A 359 -2.28 -26.74 0.84
CA TYR A 359 -0.87 -26.40 0.82
C TYR A 359 -0.21 -26.86 2.12
N GLN A 360 0.89 -27.59 2.02
CA GLN A 360 1.73 -27.95 3.17
C GLN A 360 3.13 -27.38 2.97
N PHE A 361 3.63 -26.67 3.97
CA PHE A 361 4.88 -25.91 3.86
C PHE A 361 5.49 -25.67 5.24
N GLN A 362 6.73 -25.19 5.27
CA GLN A 362 7.33 -24.68 6.50
C GLN A 362 7.56 -23.18 6.47
N TRP A 363 7.35 -22.52 7.61
CA TRP A 363 7.68 -21.09 7.75
C TRP A 363 9.18 -20.83 7.61
N ALA A 364 10.01 -21.76 8.06
CA ALA A 364 11.47 -21.65 7.95
C ALA A 364 11.98 -21.62 6.49
N ASP A 365 11.17 -22.13 5.56
CA ASP A 365 11.46 -22.19 4.12
C ASP A 365 11.04 -20.94 3.35
N MET A 366 10.25 -20.06 3.98
CA MET A 366 9.76 -18.84 3.35
C MET A 366 10.88 -17.80 3.28
N ASP A 367 10.85 -16.99 2.23
CA ASP A 367 11.63 -15.75 2.17
C ASP A 367 10.89 -14.68 2.98
N ALA A 368 11.52 -14.25 4.08
CA ALA A 368 10.96 -13.24 4.97
C ALA A 368 10.67 -11.89 4.29
N ARG A 369 11.27 -11.63 3.12
CA ARG A 369 11.10 -10.40 2.35
C ARG A 369 10.17 -10.54 1.14
N SER A 370 9.68 -11.74 0.86
CA SER A 370 8.81 -12.00 -0.29
C SER A 370 7.37 -11.47 -0.13
N ALA A 371 6.98 -11.16 1.10
CA ALA A 371 5.63 -10.77 1.45
C ALA A 371 5.16 -9.53 0.68
N THR A 372 4.20 -9.72 -0.21
CA THR A 372 3.61 -8.65 -1.03
C THR A 372 2.10 -8.63 -0.87
N LEU A 373 1.55 -7.49 -0.46
CA LEU A 373 0.11 -7.26 -0.40
C LEU A 373 -0.39 -6.76 -1.75
N LYS A 374 -1.42 -7.41 -2.29
CA LYS A 374 -2.09 -7.05 -3.55
C LYS A 374 -3.60 -7.14 -3.40
N THR A 375 -4.31 -6.71 -4.43
CA THR A 375 -5.75 -6.94 -4.57
C THR A 375 -6.07 -7.84 -5.75
N GLN A 376 -7.18 -8.57 -5.65
CA GLN A 376 -7.71 -9.41 -6.71
C GLN A 376 -9.24 -9.26 -6.73
N GLY A 377 -9.75 -8.34 -7.56
CA GLY A 377 -11.18 -8.03 -7.58
C GLY A 377 -11.63 -7.35 -6.29
N ARG A 378 -12.39 -8.08 -5.45
CA ARG A 378 -13.00 -7.57 -4.20
C ARG A 378 -12.22 -7.94 -2.93
N GLN A 379 -11.17 -8.75 -3.06
CA GLN A 379 -10.41 -9.29 -1.93
C GLN A 379 -8.95 -8.84 -1.96
N PHE A 380 -8.31 -8.97 -0.82
CA PHE A 380 -6.89 -8.73 -0.61
C PHE A 380 -6.14 -10.06 -0.62
N VAL A 381 -4.92 -10.03 -1.14
CA VAL A 381 -4.06 -11.21 -1.28
C VAL A 381 -2.70 -10.88 -0.72
N LEU A 382 -2.26 -11.62 0.29
CA LEU A 382 -0.85 -11.66 0.71
C LEU A 382 -0.15 -12.77 -0.06
N LYS A 383 0.76 -12.39 -0.96
CA LYS A 383 1.62 -13.33 -1.69
C LYS A 383 2.91 -13.54 -0.92
N LEU A 384 3.29 -14.80 -0.76
CA LEU A 384 4.51 -15.24 -0.09
C LEU A 384 5.27 -16.18 -1.04
N GLU A 385 6.59 -16.16 -0.99
CA GLU A 385 7.45 -17.07 -1.75
C GLU A 385 8.46 -17.76 -0.84
N THR A 386 8.91 -18.94 -1.26
CA THR A 386 10.01 -19.66 -0.61
C THR A 386 11.36 -18.98 -0.88
N ALA A 387 12.31 -19.17 0.03
CA ALA A 387 13.69 -18.74 -0.15
C ALA A 387 14.28 -19.31 -1.44
N SER A 388 14.98 -18.47 -2.19
CA SER A 388 15.55 -18.81 -3.51
C SER A 388 14.55 -19.40 -4.51
N LYS A 389 13.24 -19.19 -4.30
CA LYS A 389 12.15 -19.72 -5.14
C LYS A 389 12.13 -21.25 -5.24
N ASN A 390 12.68 -21.94 -4.23
CA ASN A 390 12.70 -23.40 -4.20
C ASN A 390 11.28 -23.99 -4.12
N LYS A 391 11.01 -25.10 -4.81
CA LYS A 391 9.68 -25.72 -4.83
C LYS A 391 9.41 -26.53 -3.55
N TRP A 392 9.29 -25.84 -2.42
CA TRP A 392 9.17 -26.44 -1.08
C TRP A 392 7.73 -26.39 -0.49
N ILE A 393 6.73 -26.15 -1.33
CA ILE A 393 5.32 -26.15 -0.93
C ILE A 393 4.63 -27.33 -1.60
N SER A 394 4.20 -28.32 -0.81
CA SER A 394 3.34 -29.41 -1.31
C SER A 394 1.97 -28.84 -1.65
N TYR A 395 1.43 -29.19 -2.81
CA TYR A 395 0.11 -28.76 -3.26
C TYR A 395 -0.77 -29.97 -3.58
N PHE A 396 -2.01 -29.92 -3.12
CA PHE A 396 -3.04 -30.92 -3.41
C PHE A 396 -4.30 -30.24 -3.91
N GLN A 397 -4.94 -30.83 -4.90
CA GLN A 397 -6.23 -30.38 -5.43
C GLN A 397 -7.24 -31.51 -5.29
N ASN A 398 -8.31 -31.28 -4.53
CA ASN A 398 -9.34 -32.29 -4.23
C ASN A 398 -8.74 -33.61 -3.69
N GLY A 399 -7.71 -33.51 -2.85
CA GLY A 399 -6.98 -34.66 -2.29
C GLY A 399 -5.91 -35.26 -3.21
N GLU A 400 -5.90 -34.93 -4.51
CA GLU A 400 -4.89 -35.40 -5.44
C GLU A 400 -3.63 -34.54 -5.38
N ARG A 401 -2.46 -35.19 -5.30
CA ARG A 401 -1.17 -34.49 -5.24
C ARG A 401 -0.85 -33.82 -6.57
N GLY A 402 -0.70 -32.50 -6.54
CA GLY A 402 -0.19 -31.71 -7.65
C GLY A 402 1.34 -31.53 -7.60
N ASN A 403 1.85 -30.68 -8.48
CA ASN A 403 3.27 -30.33 -8.48
C ASN A 403 3.60 -29.46 -7.27
N TYR A 404 4.82 -29.62 -6.75
CA TYR A 404 5.34 -28.71 -5.74
C TYR A 404 5.45 -27.28 -6.27
N GLY A 405 5.05 -26.33 -5.43
CA GLY A 405 5.10 -24.90 -5.69
C GLY A 405 6.13 -24.18 -4.83
N ASN A 406 6.31 -22.90 -5.11
CA ASN A 406 7.15 -21.98 -4.37
C ASN A 406 6.40 -20.71 -3.94
N LYS A 407 5.10 -20.65 -4.19
CA LYS A 407 4.22 -19.52 -3.89
C LYS A 407 3.08 -19.95 -2.98
N LEU A 408 2.73 -19.10 -2.05
CA LEU A 408 1.58 -19.24 -1.16
C LEU A 408 0.78 -17.94 -1.18
N GLU A 409 -0.55 -18.04 -1.23
CA GLU A 409 -1.44 -16.89 -1.24
C GLU A 409 -2.42 -16.99 -0.07
N LEU A 410 -2.42 -15.98 0.81
CA LEU A 410 -3.41 -15.85 1.87
C LEU A 410 -4.44 -14.81 1.44
N LEU A 411 -5.72 -15.18 1.41
CA LEU A 411 -6.78 -14.26 0.98
C LEU A 411 -7.47 -13.65 2.20
N ALA A 412 -7.81 -12.37 2.11
CA ALA A 412 -8.51 -11.64 3.15
C ALA A 412 -9.61 -10.74 2.57
N ALA A 413 -10.74 -10.63 3.28
CA ALA A 413 -11.80 -9.68 2.94
C ALA A 413 -11.41 -8.24 3.33
N ASP A 414 -10.40 -8.09 4.18
CA ASP A 414 -9.98 -6.82 4.74
C ASP A 414 -8.46 -6.80 4.82
N ILE A 415 -7.85 -5.74 4.28
CA ILE A 415 -6.39 -5.58 4.29
C ILE A 415 -5.86 -5.54 5.72
N GLU A 416 -6.63 -5.01 6.68
CA GLU A 416 -6.20 -4.88 8.07
C GLU A 416 -5.93 -6.24 8.75
N THR A 417 -6.59 -7.32 8.32
CA THR A 417 -6.36 -8.64 8.93
C THR A 417 -4.99 -9.21 8.57
N ILE A 418 -4.46 -8.87 7.40
CA ILE A 418 -3.18 -9.39 6.88
C ILE A 418 -2.07 -8.33 6.84
N ARG A 419 -2.39 -7.06 7.12
CA ARG A 419 -1.47 -5.91 7.03
C ARG A 419 -0.15 -6.13 7.75
N PHE A 420 -0.21 -6.71 8.94
CA PHE A 420 0.97 -6.87 9.79
C PHE A 420 1.67 -8.22 9.64
N VAL A 421 1.13 -9.14 8.82
CA VAL A 421 1.76 -10.45 8.57
C VAL A 421 3.16 -10.31 7.97
N PRO A 422 3.44 -9.41 6.98
CA PRO A 422 4.80 -9.19 6.49
C PRO A 422 5.80 -8.89 7.61
N ALA A 423 5.41 -8.10 8.60
CA ALA A 423 6.25 -7.74 9.74
C ALA A 423 6.52 -8.91 10.70
N LEU A 424 5.65 -9.92 10.72
CA LEU A 424 5.86 -11.15 11.51
C LEU A 424 6.73 -12.17 10.80
N LEU A 425 6.86 -12.08 9.47
CA LEU A 425 7.43 -13.17 8.68
C LEU A 425 8.90 -13.42 9.04
N GLU A 426 9.69 -12.38 9.29
CA GLU A 426 11.07 -12.52 9.78
C GLU A 426 11.14 -13.34 11.07
N LYS A 427 10.22 -13.08 12.01
CA LYS A 427 10.14 -13.80 13.28
C LYS A 427 9.70 -15.25 13.11
N LEU A 428 8.72 -15.49 12.26
CA LEU A 428 8.23 -16.84 11.96
C LEU A 428 9.32 -17.68 11.29
N VAL A 429 10.00 -17.13 10.29
CA VAL A 429 11.10 -17.79 9.58
C VAL A 429 12.24 -18.12 10.54
N ALA A 430 12.72 -17.14 11.32
CA ALA A 430 13.82 -17.34 12.25
C ALA A 430 13.44 -18.30 13.39
N GLY A 431 12.26 -18.12 13.99
CA GLY A 431 11.77 -18.96 15.07
C GLY A 431 11.61 -20.42 14.64
N CYS A 432 11.04 -20.66 13.46
CA CYS A 432 10.84 -22.02 12.96
C CYS A 432 12.13 -22.68 12.47
N LYS A 433 13.12 -21.94 11.98
CA LYS A 433 14.45 -22.50 11.66
C LYS A 433 15.10 -23.16 12.88
N ASN A 434 14.94 -22.56 14.07
CA ASN A 434 15.48 -23.12 15.30
C ASN A 434 14.76 -24.40 15.75
N THR A 435 13.51 -24.59 15.33
CA THR A 435 12.73 -25.82 15.63
C THR A 435 13.00 -26.97 14.66
N MET A 436 13.64 -26.70 13.50
CA MET A 436 13.97 -27.73 12.51
C MET A 436 15.12 -28.65 12.93
N ALA A 437 15.84 -28.35 14.02
CA ALA A 437 16.86 -29.22 14.57
C ALA A 437 16.19 -30.49 15.16
N THR A 438 15.92 -31.47 14.31
CA THR A 438 15.35 -32.74 14.73
C THR A 438 16.44 -33.60 15.36
N THR A 439 16.10 -34.26 16.46
CA THR A 439 16.90 -35.39 16.94
C THR A 439 16.84 -36.47 15.85
N PRO A 440 17.98 -36.98 15.36
CA PRO A 440 17.98 -38.02 14.34
C PRO A 440 17.07 -39.18 14.76
N PRO A 441 16.24 -39.72 13.86
CA PRO A 441 15.37 -40.83 14.20
C PRO A 441 16.21 -42.04 14.63
N LYS A 442 15.69 -42.80 15.60
CA LYS A 442 16.29 -44.08 15.99
C LYS A 442 16.36 -45.01 14.76
N GLY A 443 17.46 -45.74 14.61
CA GLY A 443 17.69 -46.67 13.48
C GLY A 443 18.50 -46.09 12.32
N GLY A 444 18.74 -44.78 12.26
CA GLY A 444 19.64 -44.16 11.27
C GLY A 444 19.31 -44.55 9.83
N MET A 445 20.22 -45.25 9.15
CA MET A 445 20.03 -45.67 7.75
C MET A 445 18.91 -46.70 7.55
N GLU A 446 18.56 -47.50 8.56
CA GLU A 446 17.41 -48.42 8.47
C GLU A 446 16.09 -47.64 8.38
N TRP A 447 16.00 -46.51 9.10
CA TRP A 447 14.87 -45.60 8.98
C TRP A 447 14.79 -45.00 7.57
N VAL A 448 15.93 -44.58 7.00
CA VAL A 448 15.99 -44.05 5.62
C VAL A 448 15.51 -45.11 4.62
N ALA A 449 15.98 -46.35 4.75
CA ALA A 449 15.58 -47.47 3.91
C ALA A 449 14.06 -47.73 3.92
N ALA A 450 13.45 -47.69 5.11
CA ALA A 450 12.00 -47.82 5.25
C ALA A 450 11.25 -46.68 4.54
N LYS A 451 11.78 -45.45 4.60
CA LYS A 451 11.18 -44.27 3.98
C LYS A 451 11.32 -44.23 2.45
N VAL A 452 12.46 -44.64 1.92
CA VAL A 452 12.66 -44.85 0.48
C VAL A 452 11.65 -45.87 -0.05
N SER A 453 11.43 -46.96 0.70
CA SER A 453 10.47 -47.99 0.32
C SER A 453 9.02 -47.49 0.33
N ALA A 454 8.67 -46.58 1.25
CA ALA A 454 7.34 -45.98 1.35
C ALA A 454 7.05 -44.93 0.26
N ALA A 455 8.08 -44.38 -0.40
CA ALA A 455 7.92 -43.39 -1.47
C ALA A 455 7.51 -44.00 -2.83
N GLY A 456 7.64 -45.32 -2.98
CA GLY A 456 7.30 -46.04 -4.20
C GLY A 456 5.82 -46.37 -4.29
N GLY A 457 5.08 -45.70 -5.18
CA GLY A 457 3.71 -46.07 -5.59
C GLY A 457 3.68 -46.77 -6.95
N GLU A 458 2.59 -47.47 -7.28
CA GLU A 458 2.48 -48.26 -8.53
C GLU A 458 2.53 -47.41 -9.83
N GLU A 459 2.17 -46.12 -9.78
CA GLU A 459 1.92 -45.35 -11.02
C GLU A 459 2.98 -44.31 -11.42
N THR A 460 3.88 -43.83 -10.55
CA THR A 460 4.76 -42.67 -10.88
C THR A 460 6.26 -42.87 -10.65
N THR A 461 6.70 -43.29 -9.46
CA THR A 461 8.13 -43.38 -9.10
C THR A 461 8.72 -44.79 -9.24
N GLY A 462 7.87 -45.81 -9.39
CA GLY A 462 8.28 -47.21 -9.31
C GLY A 462 8.50 -47.69 -7.87
N ARG A 463 8.44 -49.01 -7.66
CA ARG A 463 8.72 -49.62 -6.35
C ARG A 463 10.21 -49.50 -6.05
N GLN A 464 10.55 -48.77 -4.99
CA GLN A 464 11.92 -48.53 -4.55
C GLN A 464 12.25 -49.39 -3.33
N VAL A 465 13.49 -49.86 -3.24
CA VAL A 465 14.02 -50.58 -2.08
C VAL A 465 15.46 -50.13 -1.86
N LEU A 466 15.80 -49.79 -0.62
CA LEU A 466 17.18 -49.54 -0.19
C LEU A 466 17.49 -50.55 0.92
N GLU A 467 18.49 -51.39 0.74
CA GLU A 467 18.80 -52.49 1.66
C GLU A 467 20.31 -52.59 1.93
N PRO A 468 20.73 -53.01 3.14
CA PRO A 468 22.14 -53.19 3.45
C PRO A 468 22.72 -54.33 2.61
N ALA A 469 23.96 -54.16 2.14
CA ALA A 469 24.64 -55.09 1.25
C ALA A 469 26.02 -55.45 1.79
N GLY A 470 26.07 -56.33 2.80
CA GLY A 470 27.33 -56.72 3.45
C GLY A 470 27.58 -55.92 4.73
N ASN A 471 28.54 -54.99 4.72
CA ASN A 471 28.86 -54.18 5.90
C ASN A 471 28.00 -52.91 5.98
N ARG A 472 28.10 -52.17 7.11
CA ARG A 472 27.31 -50.94 7.37
C ARG A 472 27.50 -49.80 6.34
N CYS A 473 28.56 -49.87 5.53
CA CYS A 473 28.92 -48.86 4.53
C CYS A 473 28.56 -49.28 3.10
N GLN A 474 27.90 -50.43 2.92
CA GLN A 474 27.51 -50.96 1.63
C GLN A 474 26.00 -51.17 1.59
N TRP A 475 25.37 -50.63 0.55
CA TRP A 475 23.92 -50.63 0.38
C TRP A 475 23.57 -50.95 -1.07
N THR A 476 22.45 -51.60 -1.30
CA THR A 476 21.87 -51.80 -2.63
C THR A 476 20.60 -50.99 -2.74
N TYR A 477 20.51 -50.18 -3.81
CA TYR A 477 19.29 -49.47 -4.19
C TYR A 477 18.66 -50.13 -5.41
N LYS A 478 17.37 -50.43 -5.35
CA LYS A 478 16.57 -50.98 -6.45
C LYS A 478 15.41 -50.04 -6.74
N ASN A 479 15.14 -49.78 -8.02
CA ASN A 479 13.94 -49.11 -8.47
C ASN A 479 13.31 -49.87 -9.64
N ARG A 480 12.03 -50.24 -9.50
CA ARG A 480 11.25 -50.91 -10.55
C ARG A 480 10.12 -50.00 -11.03
N SER A 481 10.21 -49.49 -12.25
CA SER A 481 9.16 -48.66 -12.86
C SER A 481 8.11 -49.51 -13.58
N GLY A 482 6.82 -49.20 -13.34
CA GLY A 482 5.65 -49.96 -13.80
C GLY A 482 5.02 -49.48 -15.12
N GLY A 483 5.83 -49.10 -16.12
CA GLY A 483 5.32 -48.66 -17.43
C GLY A 483 4.97 -49.82 -18.39
N LYS A 484 4.73 -49.50 -19.68
CA LYS A 484 4.50 -50.50 -20.76
C LYS A 484 5.60 -51.58 -20.84
N LYS A 485 6.80 -51.29 -20.32
CA LYS A 485 7.85 -52.26 -20.03
C LYS A 485 8.25 -52.07 -18.58
N ASN A 486 8.19 -53.15 -17.80
CA ASN A 486 8.80 -53.16 -16.47
C ASN A 486 10.31 -53.05 -16.66
N THR A 487 10.91 -52.00 -16.10
CA THR A 487 12.37 -51.87 -16.04
C THR A 487 12.79 -51.91 -14.59
N GLU A 488 13.71 -52.81 -14.27
CA GLU A 488 14.35 -52.88 -12.96
C GLU A 488 15.75 -52.29 -13.04
N LEU A 489 16.01 -51.26 -12.23
CA LEU A 489 17.32 -50.69 -12.03
C LEU A 489 17.84 -51.14 -10.66
N LYS A 490 19.08 -51.60 -10.60
CA LYS A 490 19.80 -51.91 -9.36
C LYS A 490 21.10 -51.11 -9.34
N TYR A 491 21.46 -50.58 -8.18
CA TYR A 491 22.72 -49.88 -7.94
C TYR A 491 23.36 -50.39 -6.66
N ASP A 492 24.66 -50.70 -6.71
CA ASP A 492 25.44 -51.07 -5.54
C ASP A 492 26.24 -49.86 -5.07
N LEU A 493 25.95 -49.41 -3.86
CA LEU A 493 26.41 -48.17 -3.26
C LEU A 493 27.43 -48.47 -2.17
N LYS A 494 28.60 -47.86 -2.28
CA LYS A 494 29.54 -47.74 -1.18
C LYS A 494 29.44 -46.33 -0.63
N LEU A 495 29.04 -46.18 0.63
CA LEU A 495 28.86 -44.85 1.23
C LEU A 495 30.17 -44.06 1.28
N SER A 496 31.33 -44.74 1.40
CA SER A 496 32.67 -44.13 1.34
C SER A 496 32.94 -43.38 0.03
N ASP A 497 32.30 -43.78 -1.07
CA ASP A 497 32.56 -43.26 -2.41
C ASP A 497 31.73 -41.99 -2.68
N LEU A 498 30.69 -41.75 -1.88
CA LEU A 498 29.79 -40.61 -1.98
C LEU A 498 30.40 -39.34 -1.37
N ASP A 499 29.99 -38.18 -1.88
CA ASP A 499 30.36 -36.89 -1.32
C ASP A 499 29.31 -36.43 -0.28
N PRO A 500 29.64 -36.42 1.03
CA PRO A 500 28.69 -35.99 2.04
C PRO A 500 28.26 -34.52 1.85
N GLN A 501 29.15 -33.64 1.37
CA GLN A 501 28.83 -32.22 1.22
C GLN A 501 27.92 -31.94 0.02
N ALA A 502 27.87 -32.85 -0.95
CA ALA A 502 27.04 -32.72 -2.13
C ALA A 502 25.72 -33.51 -2.04
N VAL A 503 25.45 -34.19 -0.93
CA VAL A 503 24.13 -34.76 -0.65
C VAL A 503 23.12 -33.62 -0.50
N GLN A 504 22.14 -33.58 -1.39
CA GLN A 504 21.13 -32.52 -1.40
C GLN A 504 19.76 -33.02 -1.82
N MET A 505 18.72 -32.36 -1.31
CA MET A 505 17.35 -32.60 -1.72
C MET A 505 17.01 -31.74 -2.94
N THR A 506 16.38 -32.35 -3.94
CA THR A 506 15.83 -31.68 -5.12
C THR A 506 14.35 -32.01 -5.28
N VAL A 507 13.61 -31.16 -6.01
CA VAL A 507 12.18 -31.34 -6.25
C VAL A 507 11.90 -31.25 -7.74
N SER A 508 11.27 -32.30 -8.29
CA SER A 508 10.93 -32.39 -9.71
C SER A 508 9.46 -32.76 -9.87
N GLY A 509 8.64 -31.80 -10.32
CA GLY A 509 7.19 -32.01 -10.47
C GLY A 509 6.51 -32.35 -9.14
N ARG A 510 6.08 -33.62 -9.00
CA ARG A 510 5.42 -34.16 -7.79
C ARG A 510 6.38 -34.91 -6.86
N GLU A 511 7.63 -35.08 -7.28
CA GLU A 511 8.61 -35.93 -6.60
C GLU A 511 9.59 -35.11 -5.76
N VAL A 512 9.91 -35.64 -4.58
CA VAL A 512 11.04 -35.18 -3.76
C VAL A 512 12.16 -36.19 -3.93
N LEU A 513 13.30 -35.73 -4.39
CA LEU A 513 14.46 -36.55 -4.68
C LEU A 513 15.59 -36.18 -3.73
N LEU A 514 16.39 -37.16 -3.36
CA LEU A 514 17.66 -36.97 -2.70
C LEU A 514 18.77 -37.41 -3.66
N ASP A 515 19.61 -36.46 -4.04
CA ASP A 515 20.75 -36.72 -4.91
C ASP A 515 21.96 -37.14 -4.07
N LEU A 516 22.53 -38.30 -4.43
CA LEU A 516 23.71 -38.87 -3.79
C LEU A 516 24.84 -38.97 -4.83
N PRO A 517 25.59 -37.88 -5.06
CA PRO A 517 26.72 -37.88 -5.98
C PRO A 517 27.96 -38.55 -5.37
N THR A 518 28.79 -39.14 -6.22
CA THR A 518 30.13 -39.60 -5.87
C THR A 518 31.08 -38.42 -5.66
N SER A 519 32.15 -38.65 -4.90
CA SER A 519 33.23 -37.67 -4.75
C SER A 519 33.82 -37.35 -6.13
N GLY A 520 33.88 -36.07 -6.49
CA GLY A 520 34.33 -35.64 -7.83
C GLY A 520 33.37 -36.00 -8.99
N LYS A 521 32.17 -36.52 -8.70
CA LYS A 521 31.18 -37.02 -9.70
C LYS A 521 31.72 -38.15 -10.59
N GLU A 522 32.70 -38.90 -10.09
CA GLU A 522 33.27 -40.06 -10.77
C GLU A 522 32.21 -41.14 -11.03
N LYS A 523 32.19 -41.73 -12.23
CA LYS A 523 31.24 -42.78 -12.58
C LYS A 523 31.70 -44.13 -12.03
N ILE A 524 31.51 -44.34 -10.73
CA ILE A 524 31.98 -45.53 -10.00
C ILE A 524 30.87 -46.33 -9.32
N ILE A 525 29.62 -45.83 -9.32
CA ILE A 525 28.47 -46.60 -8.83
C ILE A 525 28.09 -47.64 -9.88
N LYS A 526 28.21 -48.92 -9.54
CA LYS A 526 27.88 -50.02 -10.44
C LYS A 526 26.36 -50.12 -10.59
N GLY A 527 25.88 -50.12 -11.83
CA GLY A 527 24.46 -50.21 -12.17
C GLY A 527 24.12 -51.50 -12.92
N TRP A 528 22.88 -51.96 -12.77
CA TRP A 528 22.29 -53.03 -13.57
C TRP A 528 20.92 -52.58 -14.06
N LYS A 529 20.57 -53.03 -15.27
CA LYS A 529 19.25 -52.84 -15.86
C LYS A 529 18.71 -54.21 -16.27
N ASP A 530 17.57 -54.58 -15.72
CA ASP A 530 16.89 -55.85 -15.99
C ASP A 530 17.82 -57.07 -15.76
N GLY A 531 18.60 -57.03 -14.68
CA GLY A 531 19.57 -58.06 -14.30
C GLY A 531 20.89 -58.03 -15.08
N GLN A 532 20.99 -57.26 -16.17
CA GLN A 532 22.21 -57.13 -16.96
C GLN A 532 23.06 -55.94 -16.48
N PRO A 533 24.41 -56.04 -16.49
CA PRO A 533 25.27 -54.90 -16.19
C PRO A 533 24.94 -53.68 -17.06
N SER A 534 24.86 -52.51 -16.44
CA SER A 534 24.65 -51.22 -17.10
C SER A 534 25.86 -50.31 -16.92
N ASN A 535 25.79 -49.11 -17.48
CA ASN A 535 26.84 -48.10 -17.31
C ASN A 535 26.99 -47.72 -15.83
N TYR A 536 28.23 -47.51 -15.41
CA TYR A 536 28.49 -46.89 -14.11
C TYR A 536 27.94 -45.46 -14.09
N VAL A 537 27.42 -45.04 -12.94
CA VAL A 537 26.87 -43.70 -12.72
C VAL A 537 27.65 -42.97 -11.64
N GLY A 538 27.66 -41.63 -11.71
CA GLY A 538 28.31 -40.78 -10.71
C GLY A 538 27.33 -40.16 -9.71
N GLN A 539 26.05 -40.47 -9.82
CA GLN A 539 24.99 -40.00 -8.94
C GLN A 539 23.82 -40.98 -9.01
N ILE A 540 23.17 -41.20 -7.87
CA ILE A 540 21.84 -41.79 -7.82
C ILE A 540 20.87 -40.80 -7.18
N SER A 541 19.59 -40.94 -7.50
CA SER A 541 18.51 -40.16 -6.90
C SER A 541 17.51 -41.11 -6.24
N LEU A 542 17.21 -40.86 -4.97
CA LEU A 542 16.24 -41.61 -4.17
C LEU A 542 14.97 -40.78 -4.00
N ALA A 543 13.79 -41.34 -4.27
CA ALA A 543 12.56 -40.60 -4.01
C ALA A 543 12.12 -40.75 -2.56
N PHE A 544 11.48 -39.70 -2.04
CA PHE A 544 10.94 -39.64 -0.68
C PHE A 544 9.46 -39.22 -0.69
N PRO A 545 8.67 -39.64 0.31
CA PRO A 545 7.24 -39.34 0.36
C PRO A 545 6.95 -37.85 0.47
N ASP A 546 7.79 -37.11 1.20
CA ASP A 546 7.65 -35.70 1.53
C ASP A 546 9.00 -35.01 1.80
N LEU A 547 8.97 -33.68 1.88
CA LEU A 547 10.15 -32.84 2.08
C LEU A 547 10.83 -33.08 3.45
N GLU A 548 10.07 -33.35 4.51
CA GLU A 548 10.61 -33.53 5.86
C GLU A 548 11.42 -34.80 5.98
N THR A 549 10.88 -35.86 5.40
CA THR A 549 11.53 -37.16 5.33
C THR A 549 12.82 -37.06 4.51
N ALA A 550 12.80 -36.34 3.38
CA ALA A 550 13.98 -36.10 2.57
C ALA A 550 15.04 -35.26 3.30
N ARG A 551 14.66 -34.18 4.00
CA ARG A 551 15.59 -33.36 4.81
C ARG A 551 16.28 -34.15 5.91
N THR A 552 15.51 -34.95 6.64
CA THR A 552 16.06 -35.83 7.67
C THR A 552 17.02 -36.84 7.03
N SER A 553 16.68 -37.35 5.85
CA SER A 553 17.54 -38.30 5.12
C SER A 553 18.84 -37.67 4.62
N VAL A 554 18.86 -36.40 4.20
CA VAL A 554 20.10 -35.65 3.90
C VAL A 554 21.07 -35.75 5.07
N GLN A 555 20.61 -35.40 6.27
CA GLN A 555 21.46 -35.39 7.47
C GLN A 555 21.97 -36.78 7.82
N LEU A 556 21.10 -37.80 7.74
CA LEU A 556 21.48 -39.19 8.04
C LEU A 556 22.48 -39.75 7.03
N PHE A 557 22.29 -39.49 5.74
CA PHE A 557 23.27 -39.87 4.71
C PHE A 557 24.60 -39.16 4.92
N GLN A 558 24.59 -37.85 5.20
CA GLN A 558 25.81 -37.08 5.49
C GLN A 558 26.60 -37.67 6.65
N GLN A 559 25.91 -38.01 7.75
CA GLN A 559 26.52 -38.66 8.91
C GLN A 559 27.06 -40.06 8.57
N ALA A 560 26.27 -40.88 7.87
CA ALA A 560 26.66 -42.24 7.51
C ALA A 560 27.87 -42.27 6.56
N ILE A 561 27.87 -41.42 5.52
CA ILE A 561 28.96 -41.26 4.57
C ILE A 561 30.24 -40.81 5.29
N THR A 562 30.14 -39.78 6.14
CA THR A 562 31.29 -39.29 6.91
C THR A 562 31.85 -40.36 7.84
N GLY A 563 30.98 -41.11 8.53
CA GLY A 563 31.38 -42.21 9.39
C GLY A 563 32.07 -43.34 8.62
N CYS A 564 31.67 -43.60 7.38
CA CYS A 564 32.26 -44.63 6.51
C CYS A 564 33.58 -44.21 5.85
N LYS A 565 33.83 -42.91 5.66
CA LYS A 565 35.12 -42.41 5.15
C LYS A 565 36.26 -42.44 6.18
N ASN A 566 35.90 -42.48 7.47
CA ASN A 566 36.87 -42.47 8.59
C ASN A 566 37.19 -43.88 9.11
N GLN A 567 36.71 -44.93 8.45
CA GLN A 567 36.99 -46.35 8.72
C GLN A 567 37.93 -46.87 7.65
#